data_AF-A0A1C5CC38-F1
#
_entry.id   AF-A0A1C5CC38-F1
#
_cell.length_a   1.000
_cell.length_b   1.000
_cell.length_c   1.000
_cell.angle_alpha   90.00
_cell.angle_beta   90.00
_cell.angle_gamma   90.00
#
_symmetry.space_group_name_H-M   'P 1'
#
loop_
_entity.id
_entity.type
_entity.pdbx_description
1 polymer ?
#
loop_
_entity_poly.entity_id
_entity_poly.type
_entity_poly.pdbx_seq_one_letter_code
_entity_poly.pdbx_strand_id
1 'polypeptide(L)'
;MTDDPYLIISSDCHAGLPTEEYRPYLDPRFHREFDDFLAGRDRRREEMTRLGVRNEAFADKWFHDNEEGLKGGWDAAQRLKELDGDGVAAEVVFPDADAVDSRTAAPFGVGLGLSGDQDPDLGMAGAQAHNRWLAEFVSQNPERHCGVALLPVTGEVDRVVAEIHRAKESGLGALMIPSMWVDKAPYHDRRYDPVWAAAAETGMPVVTHSGAAPRHEYGDHLGIYVSEVTWWPSRPLWFLLWSGAFERHPGLRFGVAESGCWWLPNLLWFMDRLYLGAHGGKKLSPFAELKRPPHEYLDRQVFICATNTKRRELAQRYEIGVDNILWGSDFPHPEGTWPNTANWLRNTFHDIPVAETRRMLGLAAAEVFGFDTAKLAPIAERIGPTPEDLGQSADQTAVEASWARSREVGRHWLTDHDFPVLGVQ
;
A
#
# COMPACT_ATOMS: atom_id res chain seq x y z
N MET A 1 0.74 -25.74 -13.73
CA MET A 1 1.38 -26.92 -13.10
C MET A 1 1.99 -26.44 -11.79
N THR A 2 2.23 -27.32 -10.81
CA THR A 2 2.73 -26.89 -9.49
C THR A 2 4.04 -26.12 -9.60
N ASP A 3 4.89 -26.47 -10.58
CA ASP A 3 6.29 -26.03 -10.67
C ASP A 3 6.51 -24.80 -11.57
N ASP A 4 5.46 -24.23 -12.18
CA ASP A 4 5.60 -23.06 -13.06
C ASP A 4 6.20 -21.86 -12.29
N PRO A 5 6.96 -20.96 -12.94
CA PRO A 5 7.40 -19.73 -12.30
C PRO A 5 6.27 -18.92 -11.64
N TYR A 6 6.59 -18.21 -10.56
CA TYR A 6 5.67 -17.29 -9.92
C TYR A 6 5.50 -16.03 -10.78
N LEU A 7 4.25 -15.66 -11.05
CA LEU A 7 3.92 -14.30 -11.45
C LEU A 7 3.97 -13.42 -10.19
N ILE A 8 5.04 -12.64 -10.03
CA ILE A 8 5.19 -11.71 -8.92
C ILE A 8 4.74 -10.32 -9.36
N ILE A 9 3.81 -9.75 -8.59
CA ILE A 9 3.37 -8.36 -8.73
C ILE A 9 3.58 -7.68 -7.39
N SER A 10 4.48 -6.70 -7.33
CA SER A 10 4.67 -5.91 -6.12
C SER A 10 3.48 -4.97 -5.93
N SER A 11 2.74 -5.12 -4.83
CA SER A 11 1.64 -4.21 -4.49
C SER A 11 2.08 -2.89 -3.86
N ASP A 12 3.39 -2.72 -3.67
CA ASP A 12 3.97 -1.51 -3.10
C ASP A 12 5.42 -1.30 -3.59
N CYS A 13 5.65 -0.14 -4.18
CA CYS A 13 6.94 0.38 -4.58
C CYS A 13 6.80 1.88 -4.89
N HIS A 14 7.92 2.58 -5.04
CA HIS A 14 7.97 4.02 -5.11
C HIS A 14 8.68 4.53 -6.36
N ALA A 15 8.20 5.67 -6.85
CA ALA A 15 8.80 6.43 -7.94
C ALA A 15 8.64 7.94 -7.70
N GLY A 16 9.63 8.73 -8.11
CA GLY A 16 9.58 10.18 -8.06
C GLY A 16 10.76 10.81 -8.80
N LEU A 17 10.52 11.88 -9.57
CA LEU A 17 11.63 12.70 -10.08
C LEU A 17 12.48 13.25 -8.94
N PRO A 18 13.76 13.56 -9.20
CA PRO A 18 14.46 14.57 -8.43
C PRO A 18 13.56 15.80 -8.28
N THR A 19 13.35 16.23 -7.03
CA THR A 19 12.21 17.11 -6.71
C THR A 19 12.22 18.38 -7.55
N GLU A 20 13.40 18.97 -7.78
CA GLU A 20 13.62 20.16 -8.60
C GLU A 20 13.15 20.03 -10.06
N GLU A 21 13.07 18.81 -10.59
CA GLU A 21 12.63 18.53 -11.96
C GLU A 21 11.10 18.54 -12.11
N TYR A 22 10.32 18.73 -11.03
CA TYR A 22 8.86 18.89 -11.13
C TYR A 22 8.42 20.25 -11.70
N ARG A 23 9.31 21.24 -11.86
CA ARG A 23 8.93 22.58 -12.36
C ARG A 23 8.14 22.57 -13.67
N PRO A 24 8.51 21.81 -14.72
CA PRO A 24 7.76 21.75 -15.98
C PRO A 24 6.36 21.15 -15.81
N TYR A 25 6.17 20.33 -14.78
CA TYR A 25 4.90 19.75 -14.42
C TYR A 25 4.06 20.68 -13.54
N LEU A 26 4.51 21.87 -13.17
CA LEU A 26 3.75 22.82 -12.36
C LEU A 26 3.25 23.97 -13.22
N ASP A 27 2.01 24.41 -12.95
CA ASP A 27 1.50 25.67 -13.49
C ASP A 27 2.45 26.81 -13.06
N PRO A 28 2.88 27.69 -13.99
CA PRO A 28 3.79 28.80 -13.69
C PRO A 28 3.39 29.66 -12.49
N ARG A 29 2.10 29.74 -12.17
CA ARG A 29 1.61 30.49 -10.99
C ARG A 29 2.14 29.97 -9.65
N PHE A 30 2.56 28.70 -9.58
CA PHE A 30 3.09 28.06 -8.37
C PHE A 30 4.62 28.00 -8.33
N HIS A 31 5.32 28.54 -9.34
CA HIS A 31 6.77 28.42 -9.44
C HIS A 31 7.49 29.11 -8.28
N ARG A 32 6.94 30.20 -7.76
CA ARG A 32 7.50 30.89 -6.59
C ARG A 32 7.38 30.06 -5.33
N GLU A 33 6.20 29.53 -5.06
CA GLU A 33 5.94 28.67 -3.91
C GLU A 33 6.79 27.39 -4.00
N PHE A 34 7.02 26.90 -5.21
CA PHE A 34 7.91 25.77 -5.46
C PHE A 34 9.38 26.09 -5.15
N ASP A 35 9.87 27.28 -5.53
CA ASP A 35 11.20 27.77 -5.12
C ASP A 35 11.33 27.85 -3.59
N ASP A 36 10.32 28.41 -2.92
CA ASP A 36 10.28 28.52 -1.47
C ASP A 36 10.25 27.13 -0.78
N PHE A 37 9.52 26.17 -1.38
CA PHE A 37 9.45 24.78 -0.93
C PHE A 37 10.81 24.09 -1.03
N LEU A 38 11.51 24.18 -2.16
CA LEU A 38 12.84 23.59 -2.35
C LEU A 38 13.84 24.17 -1.34
N ALA A 39 13.87 25.50 -1.20
CA ALA A 39 14.74 26.15 -0.23
C ALA A 39 14.40 25.74 1.21
N GLY A 40 13.12 25.52 1.53
CA GLY A 40 12.67 25.01 2.83
C GLY A 40 13.09 23.57 3.11
N ARG A 41 12.99 22.70 2.11
CA ARG A 41 13.48 21.31 2.18
C ARG A 41 14.96 21.27 2.49
N ASP A 42 15.77 22.05 1.76
CA ASP A 42 17.22 22.05 1.93
C ASP A 42 17.62 22.56 3.32
N ARG A 43 16.98 23.63 3.81
CA ARG A 43 17.18 24.11 5.19
C ARG A 43 16.82 23.06 6.25
N ARG A 44 15.68 22.36 6.10
CA ARG A 44 15.27 21.29 7.04
C ARG A 44 16.29 20.16 7.06
N ARG A 45 16.80 19.77 5.88
CA ARG A 45 17.82 18.72 5.78
C ARG A 45 19.11 19.13 6.47
N GLU A 46 19.62 20.34 6.22
CA GLU A 46 20.80 20.89 6.90
C GLU A 46 20.60 20.93 8.42
N GLU A 47 19.42 21.34 8.88
CA GLU A 47 19.08 21.37 10.30
C GLU A 47 19.07 19.97 10.93
N MET A 48 18.44 18.99 10.28
CA MET A 48 18.39 17.60 10.75
C MET A 48 19.78 16.95 10.83
N THR A 49 20.66 17.26 9.87
CA THR A 49 22.08 16.87 9.91
C THR A 49 22.78 17.53 11.10
N ARG A 50 22.63 18.85 11.28
CA ARG A 50 23.25 19.59 12.39
C ARG A 50 22.79 19.10 13.77
N LEU A 51 21.53 18.70 13.89
CA LEU A 51 20.95 18.18 15.13
C LEU A 51 21.27 16.69 15.38
N GLY A 52 21.88 16.00 14.41
CA GLY A 52 22.22 14.57 14.53
C GLY A 52 21.02 13.63 14.55
N VAL A 53 19.84 14.11 14.15
CA VAL A 53 18.62 13.30 14.05
C VAL A 53 18.66 12.44 12.78
N ARG A 54 19.36 12.91 11.74
CA ARG A 54 19.62 12.18 10.51
C ARG A 54 20.80 11.22 10.69
N ASN A 55 20.62 9.95 10.34
CA ASN A 55 21.71 8.98 10.27
C ASN A 55 22.52 9.14 8.96
N GLU A 56 23.40 10.13 8.93
CA GLU A 56 24.18 10.48 7.74
C GLU A 56 25.06 9.34 7.23
N ALA A 57 25.73 8.61 8.13
CA ALA A 57 26.59 7.49 7.75
C ALA A 57 25.81 6.37 7.02
N PHE A 58 24.58 6.12 7.45
CA PHE A 58 23.69 5.20 6.74
C PHE A 58 23.29 5.75 5.36
N ALA A 59 22.84 7.01 5.31
CA ALA A 59 22.41 7.64 4.07
C ALA A 59 23.53 7.63 3.01
N ASP A 60 24.73 8.07 3.38
CA ASP A 60 25.87 8.13 2.47
C ASP A 60 26.24 6.75 1.94
N LYS A 61 26.27 5.73 2.82
CA LYS A 61 26.51 4.34 2.40
C LYS A 61 25.41 3.83 1.48
N TRP A 62 24.15 4.08 1.81
CA TRP A 62 23.00 3.63 1.02
C TRP A 62 23.03 4.21 -0.39
N PHE A 63 23.21 5.53 -0.53
CA PHE A 63 23.27 6.18 -1.83
C PHE A 63 24.52 5.78 -2.62
N HIS A 64 25.67 5.60 -1.96
CA HIS A 64 26.89 5.19 -2.64
C HIS A 64 26.80 3.76 -3.19
N ASP A 65 26.38 2.81 -2.36
CA ASP A 65 26.34 1.40 -2.75
C ASP A 65 25.28 1.11 -3.83
N ASN A 66 24.25 1.95 -3.92
CA ASN A 66 23.07 1.73 -4.74
C ASN A 66 22.87 2.81 -5.82
N GLU A 67 23.85 3.67 -6.09
CA GLU A 67 23.71 4.87 -6.94
C GLU A 67 23.03 4.58 -8.28
N GLU A 68 23.43 3.51 -8.98
CA GLU A 68 22.85 3.13 -10.27
C GLU A 68 21.43 2.59 -10.12
N GLY A 69 21.19 1.69 -9.16
CA GLY A 69 19.87 1.08 -8.96
C GLY A 69 18.80 2.07 -8.51
N LEU A 70 19.17 3.05 -7.67
CA LEU A 70 18.26 4.09 -7.19
C LEU A 70 17.72 4.98 -8.31
N LYS A 71 18.41 5.07 -9.46
CA LYS A 71 17.86 5.76 -10.66
C LYS A 71 16.56 5.12 -11.15
N GLY A 72 16.30 3.85 -10.83
CA GLY A 72 15.02 3.18 -11.09
C GLY A 72 13.81 3.84 -10.39
N GLY A 73 14.03 4.79 -9.48
CA GLY A 73 12.99 5.66 -8.95
C GLY A 73 12.41 6.66 -9.96
N TRP A 74 13.12 6.96 -11.06
CA TRP A 74 12.64 7.90 -12.08
C TRP A 74 13.03 7.55 -13.53
N ASP A 75 14.01 6.67 -13.73
CA ASP A 75 14.41 6.14 -15.03
C ASP A 75 13.73 4.78 -15.26
N ALA A 76 12.81 4.73 -16.23
CA ALA A 76 12.06 3.51 -16.54
C ALA A 76 12.94 2.37 -17.06
N ALA A 77 14.00 2.67 -17.82
CA ALA A 77 14.88 1.63 -18.34
C ALA A 77 15.71 0.99 -17.23
N GLN A 78 16.19 1.80 -16.27
CA GLN A 78 16.83 1.28 -15.08
C GLN A 78 15.83 0.50 -14.21
N ARG A 79 14.60 1.00 -14.04
CA ARG A 79 13.56 0.31 -13.28
C ARG A 79 13.33 -1.12 -13.77
N LEU A 80 13.20 -1.33 -15.08
CA LEU A 80 13.00 -2.67 -15.63
C LEU A 80 14.18 -3.61 -15.34
N LYS A 81 15.42 -3.12 -15.29
CA LYS A 81 16.57 -3.96 -14.93
C LYS A 81 16.48 -4.43 -13.48
N GLU A 82 16.11 -3.54 -12.57
CA GLU A 82 15.95 -3.88 -11.15
C GLU A 82 14.80 -4.87 -10.94
N LEU A 83 13.66 -4.65 -11.62
CA LEU A 83 12.52 -5.59 -11.57
C LEU A 83 12.87 -6.96 -12.14
N ASP A 84 13.57 -7.00 -13.27
CA ASP A 84 14.04 -8.25 -13.87
C ASP A 84 15.04 -8.97 -12.96
N GLY A 85 15.91 -8.23 -12.26
CA GLY A 85 16.87 -8.77 -11.30
C GLY A 85 16.21 -9.39 -10.07
N ASP A 86 15.11 -8.81 -9.60
CA ASP A 86 14.35 -9.29 -8.44
C ASP A 86 13.23 -10.30 -8.79
N GLY A 87 13.02 -10.58 -10.07
CA GLY A 87 11.97 -11.49 -10.55
C GLY A 87 10.54 -10.92 -10.44
N VAL A 88 10.40 -9.59 -10.35
CA VAL A 88 9.12 -8.89 -10.22
C VAL A 88 8.57 -8.56 -11.59
N ALA A 89 7.48 -9.19 -12.01
CA ALA A 89 6.91 -9.00 -13.34
C ALA A 89 6.15 -7.67 -13.49
N ALA A 90 5.50 -7.20 -12.43
CA ALA A 90 4.73 -5.96 -12.43
C ALA A 90 4.67 -5.32 -11.04
N GLU A 91 4.19 -4.08 -10.94
CA GLU A 91 4.17 -3.35 -9.67
C GLU A 91 3.16 -2.20 -9.60
N VAL A 92 2.73 -1.87 -8.39
CA VAL A 92 1.88 -0.74 -8.03
C VAL A 92 2.76 0.39 -7.50
N VAL A 93 2.76 1.54 -8.18
CA VAL A 93 3.77 2.59 -8.03
C VAL A 93 3.21 3.80 -7.28
N PHE A 94 3.65 3.95 -6.03
CA PHE A 94 3.41 5.06 -5.11
C PHE A 94 4.42 6.22 -5.33
N PRO A 95 4.16 7.43 -4.80
CA PRO A 95 5.11 8.54 -4.87
C PRO A 95 6.38 8.31 -4.03
N ASP A 96 7.33 9.23 -4.15
CA ASP A 96 8.51 9.39 -3.30
C ASP A 96 9.48 8.21 -3.32
N ALA A 97 10.38 8.15 -4.32
CA ALA A 97 11.40 7.11 -4.42
C ALA A 97 12.54 7.21 -3.37
N ASP A 98 12.60 8.26 -2.56
CA ASP A 98 13.66 8.46 -1.56
C ASP A 98 13.08 8.71 -0.18
N ALA A 99 12.92 7.64 0.60
CA ALA A 99 12.57 7.68 2.02
C ALA A 99 13.70 8.15 2.94
N VAL A 100 14.93 8.35 2.46
CA VAL A 100 16.10 8.67 3.31
C VAL A 100 16.29 10.19 3.41
N ASP A 101 16.39 10.87 2.27
CA ASP A 101 16.68 12.31 2.21
C ASP A 101 15.59 13.12 1.49
N SER A 102 14.54 12.45 0.99
CA SER A 102 13.45 13.07 0.21
C SER A 102 13.96 13.92 -0.98
N ARG A 103 15.04 13.48 -1.64
CA ARG A 103 15.59 14.13 -2.84
C ARG A 103 14.69 13.90 -4.04
N THR A 104 14.09 12.71 -4.11
CA THR A 104 13.15 12.29 -5.15
C THR A 104 11.76 12.11 -4.55
N ALA A 105 11.06 13.23 -4.34
CA ALA A 105 9.76 13.25 -3.67
C ALA A 105 8.82 14.24 -4.37
N ALA A 106 7.52 14.00 -4.26
CA ALA A 106 6.50 14.88 -4.82
C ALA A 106 6.56 16.28 -4.17
N PRO A 107 6.32 17.35 -4.93
CA PRO A 107 6.44 18.72 -4.44
C PRO A 107 5.37 19.04 -3.38
N PHE A 108 5.61 20.07 -2.58
CA PHE A 108 4.67 20.55 -1.55
C PHE A 108 4.29 19.53 -0.46
N GLY A 109 5.03 18.41 -0.35
CA GLY A 109 4.81 17.39 0.68
C GLY A 109 3.60 16.50 0.41
N VAL A 110 3.12 16.43 -0.83
CA VAL A 110 1.91 15.69 -1.23
C VAL A 110 2.14 14.18 -1.46
N GLY A 111 3.36 13.69 -1.29
CA GLY A 111 3.71 12.27 -1.42
C GLY A 111 3.32 11.45 -0.19
N LEU A 112 4.24 10.68 0.40
CA LEU A 112 3.95 9.86 1.59
C LEU A 112 3.63 10.70 2.84
N GLY A 113 4.05 11.97 2.84
CA GLY A 113 3.68 12.97 3.83
C GLY A 113 2.29 13.60 3.63
N LEU A 114 1.50 13.12 2.67
CA LEU A 114 0.17 13.66 2.36
C LEU A 114 -0.72 13.66 3.61
N SER A 115 -1.23 14.84 3.96
CA SER A 115 -2.03 15.07 5.16
C SER A 115 -3.26 15.92 4.83
N GLY A 116 -4.34 15.71 5.58
CA GLY A 116 -5.63 16.36 5.34
C GLY A 116 -5.65 17.87 5.57
N ASP A 117 -4.67 18.41 6.30
CA ASP A 117 -4.51 19.82 6.63
C ASP A 117 -3.62 20.60 5.64
N GLN A 118 -3.20 19.98 4.54
CA GLN A 118 -2.47 20.68 3.49
C GLN A 118 -3.25 21.85 2.90
N ASP A 119 -2.52 22.87 2.44
CA ASP A 119 -3.10 23.95 1.65
C ASP A 119 -3.80 23.35 0.41
N PRO A 120 -5.10 23.59 0.19
CA PRO A 120 -5.85 22.92 -0.86
C PRO A 120 -5.34 23.21 -2.28
N ASP A 121 -4.83 24.41 -2.54
CA ASP A 121 -4.37 24.79 -3.87
C ASP A 121 -2.95 24.26 -4.13
N LEU A 122 -2.03 24.34 -3.15
CA LEU A 122 -0.70 23.74 -3.26
C LEU A 122 -0.75 22.22 -3.26
N GLY A 123 -1.59 21.62 -2.42
CA GLY A 123 -1.81 20.19 -2.35
C GLY A 123 -2.30 19.63 -3.68
N MET A 124 -3.31 20.26 -4.28
CA MET A 124 -3.78 19.88 -5.61
C MET A 124 -2.70 20.14 -6.68
N ALA A 125 -2.00 21.27 -6.65
CA ALA A 125 -0.95 21.57 -7.63
C ALA A 125 0.17 20.52 -7.63
N GLY A 126 0.63 20.13 -6.44
CA GLY A 126 1.68 19.12 -6.29
C GLY A 126 1.21 17.73 -6.67
N ALA A 127 0.01 17.34 -6.25
CA ALA A 127 -0.62 16.09 -6.66
C ALA A 127 -0.73 15.99 -8.19
N GLN A 128 -1.24 17.04 -8.85
CA GLN A 128 -1.37 17.07 -10.30
C GLN A 128 -0.03 17.03 -11.03
N ALA A 129 1.00 17.69 -10.50
CA ALA A 129 2.34 17.66 -11.06
C ALA A 129 2.92 16.24 -11.02
N HIS A 130 2.84 15.58 -9.86
CA HIS A 130 3.27 14.20 -9.72
C HIS A 130 2.45 13.24 -10.58
N ASN A 131 1.12 13.35 -10.57
CA ASN A 131 0.23 12.47 -11.34
C ASN A 131 0.51 12.55 -12.85
N ARG A 132 0.82 13.76 -13.39
CA ARG A 132 1.23 13.92 -14.79
C ARG A 132 2.52 13.17 -15.09
N TRP A 133 3.56 13.38 -14.27
CA TRP A 133 4.82 12.70 -14.45
C TRP A 133 4.69 11.18 -14.30
N LEU A 134 3.97 10.72 -13.27
CA LEU A 134 3.77 9.29 -13.02
C LEU A 134 3.02 8.63 -14.19
N ALA A 135 2.06 9.31 -14.80
CA ALA A 135 1.40 8.82 -16.00
C ALA A 135 2.38 8.64 -17.17
N GLU A 136 3.31 9.58 -17.37
CA GLU A 136 4.38 9.45 -18.37
C GLU A 136 5.31 8.26 -18.05
N PHE A 137 5.71 8.09 -16.79
CA PHE A 137 6.54 6.95 -16.34
C PHE A 137 5.84 5.61 -16.57
N VAL A 138 4.57 5.49 -16.16
CA VAL A 138 3.74 4.29 -16.35
C VAL A 138 3.55 3.98 -17.85
N SER A 139 3.35 5.00 -18.68
CA SER A 139 3.11 4.81 -20.12
C SER A 139 4.28 4.17 -20.88
N GLN A 140 5.48 4.18 -20.31
CA GLN A 140 6.65 3.52 -20.91
C GLN A 140 6.57 1.99 -20.80
N ASN A 141 5.89 1.46 -19.78
CA ASN A 141 5.69 0.02 -19.55
C ASN A 141 4.30 -0.27 -18.94
N PRO A 142 3.20 0.05 -19.65
CA PRO A 142 1.85 0.07 -19.07
C PRO A 142 1.32 -1.32 -18.70
N GLU A 143 1.93 -2.38 -19.21
CA GLU A 143 1.58 -3.75 -18.82
C GLU A 143 2.18 -4.14 -17.46
N ARG A 144 3.30 -3.51 -17.08
CA ARG A 144 4.04 -3.80 -15.84
C ARG A 144 3.76 -2.82 -14.71
N HIS A 145 3.29 -1.61 -14.99
CA HIS A 145 3.13 -0.58 -13.96
C HIS A 145 1.66 -0.18 -13.76
N CYS A 146 1.23 -0.11 -12.50
CA CYS A 146 -0.03 0.52 -12.09
C CYS A 146 0.29 1.74 -11.23
N GLY A 147 0.18 2.95 -11.77
CA GLY A 147 0.47 4.17 -11.02
C GLY A 147 -0.64 4.54 -10.04
N VAL A 148 -0.26 4.98 -8.84
CA VAL A 148 -1.16 5.45 -7.79
C VAL A 148 -1.24 6.98 -7.82
N ALA A 149 -2.39 7.51 -8.20
CA ALA A 149 -2.59 8.95 -8.27
C ALA A 149 -2.76 9.56 -6.88
N LEU A 150 -2.04 10.64 -6.60
CA LEU A 150 -2.19 11.45 -5.39
C LEU A 150 -3.52 12.18 -5.43
N LEU A 151 -4.31 12.03 -4.36
CA LEU A 151 -5.64 12.61 -4.26
C LEU A 151 -5.81 13.34 -2.92
N PRO A 152 -5.62 14.68 -2.89
CA PRO A 152 -5.91 15.51 -1.72
C PRO A 152 -7.42 15.57 -1.41
N VAL A 153 -7.97 14.48 -0.89
CA VAL A 153 -9.42 14.22 -0.77
C VAL A 153 -10.16 15.23 0.11
N THR A 154 -9.44 15.88 1.04
CA THR A 154 -10.00 16.90 1.95
C THR A 154 -10.24 18.25 1.30
N GLY A 155 -9.83 18.44 0.04
CA GLY A 155 -10.12 19.63 -0.77
C GLY A 155 -11.58 19.72 -1.23
N GLU A 156 -11.83 20.62 -2.19
CA GLU A 156 -13.16 20.82 -2.78
C GLU A 156 -13.61 19.56 -3.55
N VAL A 157 -14.76 19.00 -3.17
CA VAL A 157 -15.22 17.67 -3.62
C VAL A 157 -15.28 17.57 -5.15
N ASP A 158 -15.81 18.59 -5.84
CA ASP A 158 -15.91 18.58 -7.30
C ASP A 158 -14.53 18.58 -7.98
N ARG A 159 -13.54 19.27 -7.39
CA ARG A 159 -12.15 19.25 -7.91
C ARG A 159 -11.51 17.88 -7.69
N VAL A 160 -11.76 17.26 -6.54
CA VAL A 160 -11.28 15.91 -6.20
C VAL A 160 -11.89 14.86 -7.13
N VAL A 161 -13.19 14.93 -7.41
CA VAL A 161 -13.84 14.02 -8.37
C VAL A 161 -13.28 14.20 -9.78
N ALA A 162 -13.10 15.45 -10.23
CA ALA A 162 -12.47 15.73 -11.53
C ALA A 162 -11.02 15.20 -11.62
N GLU A 163 -10.28 15.24 -10.51
CA GLU A 163 -8.93 14.66 -10.40
C GLU A 163 -8.94 13.15 -10.64
N ILE A 164 -9.89 12.43 -10.05
CA ILE A 164 -10.03 10.97 -10.22
C ILE A 164 -10.22 10.60 -11.69
N HIS A 165 -11.17 11.27 -12.37
CA HIS A 165 -11.43 11.00 -13.79
C HIS A 165 -10.22 11.33 -14.66
N ARG A 166 -9.54 12.46 -14.42
CA ARG A 166 -8.35 12.82 -15.18
C ARG A 166 -7.20 11.84 -14.96
N ALA A 167 -6.98 11.39 -13.73
CA ALA A 167 -5.98 10.37 -13.41
C ALA A 167 -6.26 9.06 -14.16
N LYS A 168 -7.52 8.60 -14.16
CA LYS A 168 -7.95 7.43 -14.92
C LYS A 168 -7.72 7.59 -16.43
N GLU A 169 -8.12 8.72 -17.00
CA GLU A 169 -7.92 9.04 -18.42
C GLU A 169 -6.44 9.10 -18.80
N SER A 170 -5.57 9.47 -17.86
CA SER A 170 -4.11 9.52 -18.04
C SER A 170 -3.44 8.13 -17.91
N GLY A 171 -4.20 7.08 -17.59
CA GLY A 171 -3.69 5.71 -17.47
C GLY A 171 -3.25 5.31 -16.06
N LEU A 172 -3.53 6.11 -15.03
CA LEU A 172 -3.30 5.71 -13.64
C LEU A 172 -4.40 4.76 -13.14
N GLY A 173 -4.05 3.86 -12.22
CA GLY A 173 -4.88 2.71 -11.86
C GLY A 173 -5.44 2.72 -10.45
N ALA A 174 -4.87 3.51 -9.53
CA ALA A 174 -5.29 3.58 -8.13
C ALA A 174 -5.23 5.02 -7.58
N LEU A 175 -5.77 5.24 -6.39
CA LEU A 175 -5.86 6.55 -5.74
C LEU A 175 -5.24 6.49 -4.34
N MET A 176 -4.27 7.35 -4.03
CA MET A 176 -3.78 7.54 -2.66
C MET A 176 -4.44 8.75 -2.00
N ILE A 177 -5.09 8.54 -0.87
CA ILE A 177 -5.63 9.60 -0.02
C ILE A 177 -4.76 9.81 1.22
N PRO A 178 -4.81 10.99 1.88
CA PRO A 178 -4.07 11.23 3.11
C PRO A 178 -4.41 10.19 4.19
N SER A 179 -3.40 9.71 4.92
CA SER A 179 -3.62 8.77 6.03
C SER A 179 -4.32 9.44 7.23
N MET A 180 -4.20 10.76 7.34
CA MET A 180 -4.84 11.56 8.40
C MET A 180 -5.71 12.65 7.79
N TRP A 181 -6.97 12.74 8.22
CA TRP A 181 -7.82 13.92 7.93
C TRP A 181 -7.50 15.12 8.83
N VAL A 182 -6.73 14.92 9.91
CA VAL A 182 -6.33 15.94 10.89
C VAL A 182 -7.56 16.67 11.48
N ASP A 183 -7.77 17.94 11.14
CA ASP A 183 -8.84 18.81 11.61
C ASP A 183 -10.02 18.88 10.63
N LYS A 184 -9.94 18.16 9.50
CA LYS A 184 -10.98 18.11 8.47
C LYS A 184 -12.04 17.06 8.80
N ALA A 185 -13.08 17.03 7.97
CA ALA A 185 -14.11 16.02 8.09
C ALA A 185 -13.51 14.61 7.96
N PRO A 186 -13.81 13.68 8.87
CA PRO A 186 -13.34 12.30 8.79
C PRO A 186 -13.98 11.56 7.61
N TYR A 187 -13.30 10.55 7.07
CA TYR A 187 -13.66 9.91 5.79
C TYR A 187 -15.00 9.17 5.73
N HIS A 188 -15.68 9.01 6.87
CA HIS A 188 -17.05 8.51 6.91
C HIS A 188 -18.12 9.57 6.62
N ASP A 189 -17.74 10.85 6.65
CA ASP A 189 -18.65 11.96 6.39
C ASP A 189 -19.23 11.84 4.97
N ARG A 190 -20.54 12.05 4.85
CA ARG A 190 -21.30 11.90 3.60
C ARG A 190 -20.84 12.87 2.51
N ARG A 191 -20.11 13.93 2.85
CA ARG A 191 -19.49 14.83 1.85
C ARG A 191 -18.52 14.09 0.92
N TYR A 192 -17.94 12.97 1.35
CA TYR A 192 -17.02 12.17 0.54
C TYR A 192 -17.74 11.09 -0.28
N ASP A 193 -19.06 10.90 -0.14
CA ASP A 193 -19.80 9.92 -0.94
C ASP A 193 -19.62 10.13 -2.47
N PRO A 194 -19.54 11.36 -3.03
CA PRO A 194 -19.22 11.55 -4.44
C PRO A 194 -17.81 11.05 -4.83
N VAL A 195 -16.83 11.18 -3.93
CA VAL A 195 -15.46 10.66 -4.15
C VAL A 195 -15.46 9.14 -4.15
N TRP A 196 -16.15 8.51 -3.19
CA TRP A 196 -16.29 7.06 -3.11
C TRP A 196 -17.04 6.49 -4.31
N ALA A 197 -18.08 7.17 -4.78
CA ALA A 197 -18.82 6.80 -5.98
C ALA A 197 -17.93 6.88 -7.23
N ALA A 198 -17.16 7.95 -7.39
CA ALA A 198 -16.25 8.12 -8.53
C ALA A 198 -15.14 7.06 -8.54
N ALA A 199 -14.55 6.73 -7.38
CA ALA A 199 -13.55 5.67 -7.27
C ALA A 199 -14.15 4.29 -7.63
N ALA A 200 -15.37 4.00 -7.17
CA ALA A 200 -16.09 2.77 -7.51
C ALA A 200 -16.43 2.69 -9.01
N GLU A 201 -16.86 3.81 -9.62
CA GLU A 201 -17.22 3.88 -11.04
C GLU A 201 -16.00 3.69 -11.95
N THR A 202 -14.86 4.30 -11.63
CA THR A 202 -13.62 4.17 -12.41
C THR A 202 -12.88 2.84 -12.16
N GLY A 203 -13.33 2.09 -11.15
CA GLY A 203 -12.69 0.85 -10.70
C GLY A 203 -11.30 1.07 -10.11
N MET A 204 -10.97 2.29 -9.67
CA MET A 204 -9.68 2.62 -9.06
C MET A 204 -9.75 2.36 -7.55
N PRO A 205 -8.98 1.38 -7.00
CA PRO A 205 -8.93 1.19 -5.57
C PRO A 205 -8.36 2.43 -4.87
N VAL A 206 -8.92 2.76 -3.71
CA VAL A 206 -8.43 3.81 -2.82
C VAL A 206 -7.45 3.20 -1.84
N VAL A 207 -6.32 3.83 -1.60
CA VAL A 207 -5.27 3.34 -0.69
C VAL A 207 -4.82 4.46 0.24
N THR A 208 -4.46 4.09 1.45
CA THR A 208 -3.69 4.92 2.38
C THR A 208 -2.34 4.28 2.63
N HIS A 209 -1.31 5.09 2.82
CA HIS A 209 0.06 4.62 2.95
C HIS A 209 0.70 5.04 4.27
N SER A 210 1.64 4.24 4.76
CA SER A 210 2.50 4.63 5.89
C SER A 210 3.34 5.86 5.53
N GLY A 211 3.83 6.57 6.56
CA GLY A 211 4.70 7.75 6.41
C GLY A 211 4.20 8.97 7.20
N ALA A 212 2.94 9.35 7.02
CA ALA A 212 2.39 10.53 7.69
C ALA A 212 1.99 10.25 9.15
N ALA A 213 2.48 11.09 10.08
CA ALA A 213 2.14 11.05 11.51
C ALA A 213 2.24 12.46 12.12
N PRO A 214 1.57 12.75 13.26
CA PRO A 214 1.57 14.08 13.87
C PRO A 214 2.89 14.36 14.61
N ARG A 215 3.96 14.69 13.88
CA ARG A 215 5.32 14.92 14.44
C ARG A 215 5.37 15.91 15.61
N HIS A 216 4.47 16.87 15.66
CA HIS A 216 4.38 17.82 16.77
C HIS A 216 4.03 17.17 18.12
N GLU A 217 3.45 15.97 18.13
CA GLU A 217 3.11 15.23 19.35
C GLU A 217 4.29 14.43 19.92
N TYR A 218 5.17 13.89 19.07
CA TYR A 218 6.28 13.03 19.49
C TYR A 218 7.68 13.64 19.32
N GLY A 219 7.82 14.76 18.59
CA GLY A 219 9.10 15.43 18.36
C GLY A 219 10.16 14.51 17.74
N ASP A 220 11.31 14.40 18.41
CA ASP A 220 12.43 13.56 17.96
C ASP A 220 12.40 12.13 18.56
N HIS A 221 11.35 11.76 19.30
CA HIS A 221 11.19 10.44 19.90
C HIS A 221 10.67 9.41 18.89
N LEU A 222 11.53 9.01 17.95
CA LEU A 222 11.16 8.14 16.82
C LEU A 222 10.62 6.76 17.22
N GLY A 223 10.88 6.28 18.44
CA GLY A 223 10.26 5.05 18.95
C GLY A 223 8.73 5.15 19.10
N ILE A 224 8.20 6.34 19.37
CA ILE A 224 6.75 6.60 19.38
C ILE A 224 6.23 6.53 17.94
N TYR A 225 6.89 7.23 17.01
CA TYR A 225 6.54 7.19 15.58
C TYR A 225 6.46 5.75 15.04
N VAL A 226 7.51 4.94 15.22
CA VAL A 226 7.53 3.56 14.72
C VAL A 226 6.44 2.68 15.37
N SER A 227 5.99 3.01 16.59
CA SER A 227 4.91 2.28 17.26
C SER A 227 3.51 2.70 16.79
N GLU A 228 3.39 3.91 16.26
CA GLU A 228 2.10 4.53 15.93
C GLU A 228 1.82 4.63 14.44
N VAL A 229 2.86 4.72 13.61
CA VAL A 229 2.75 5.04 12.17
C VAL A 229 1.81 4.08 11.45
N THR A 230 1.85 2.79 11.76
CA THR A 230 0.95 1.75 11.24
C THR A 230 -0.54 2.07 11.44
N TRP A 231 -0.91 2.76 12.51
CA TRP A 231 -2.32 3.00 12.85
C TRP A 231 -2.94 4.14 12.07
N TRP A 232 -2.17 5.14 11.65
CA TRP A 232 -2.70 6.27 10.88
C TRP A 232 -3.31 5.86 9.52
N PRO A 233 -2.62 5.11 8.64
CA PRO A 233 -3.22 4.61 7.39
C PRO A 233 -4.26 3.51 7.64
N SER A 234 -4.12 2.72 8.71
CA SER A 234 -5.12 1.69 9.03
C SER A 234 -6.45 2.29 9.52
N ARG A 235 -6.42 3.48 10.14
CA ARG A 235 -7.58 4.10 10.80
C ARG A 235 -8.76 4.39 9.87
N PRO A 236 -8.56 4.96 8.68
CA PRO A 236 -9.61 5.11 7.67
C PRO A 236 -10.48 3.86 7.44
N LEU A 237 -9.91 2.65 7.49
CA LEU A 237 -10.63 1.40 7.24
C LEU A 237 -11.87 1.26 8.14
N TRP A 238 -11.71 1.39 9.46
CA TRP A 238 -12.84 1.18 10.37
C TRP A 238 -13.85 2.32 10.39
N PHE A 239 -13.43 3.52 9.98
CA PHE A 239 -14.35 4.64 9.76
C PHE A 239 -15.25 4.37 8.55
N LEU A 240 -14.68 3.91 7.44
CA LEU A 240 -15.43 3.54 6.23
C LEU A 240 -16.34 2.32 6.48
N LEU A 241 -15.82 1.31 7.20
CA LEU A 241 -16.57 0.10 7.51
C LEU A 241 -17.77 0.37 8.40
N TRP A 242 -17.58 0.94 9.60
CA TRP A 242 -18.65 1.11 10.59
C TRP A 242 -19.70 2.15 10.19
N SER A 243 -19.37 3.05 9.28
CA SER A 243 -20.32 4.01 8.73
C SER A 243 -21.12 3.50 7.53
N GLY A 244 -20.86 2.27 7.08
CA GLY A 244 -21.53 1.69 5.92
C GLY A 244 -21.11 2.30 4.58
N ALA A 245 -19.94 2.93 4.48
CA ALA A 245 -19.45 3.46 3.20
C ALA A 245 -19.31 2.34 2.15
N PHE A 246 -18.76 1.18 2.55
CA PHE A 246 -18.68 -0.01 1.70
C PHE A 246 -20.05 -0.60 1.32
N GLU A 247 -21.07 -0.43 2.16
CA GLU A 247 -22.45 -0.83 1.85
C GLU A 247 -23.09 0.09 0.80
N ARG A 248 -22.86 1.41 0.90
CA ARG A 248 -23.39 2.39 -0.06
C ARG A 248 -22.69 2.32 -1.41
N HIS A 249 -21.40 1.99 -1.41
CA HIS A 249 -20.54 1.96 -2.59
C HIS A 249 -19.96 0.56 -2.76
N PRO A 250 -20.73 -0.43 -3.26
CA PRO A 250 -20.31 -1.82 -3.33
C PRO A 250 -19.13 -2.08 -4.28
N GLY A 251 -18.85 -1.16 -5.21
CA GLY A 251 -17.68 -1.20 -6.10
C GLY A 251 -16.43 -0.54 -5.52
N LEU A 252 -16.52 0.14 -4.36
CA LEU A 252 -15.36 0.76 -3.71
C LEU A 252 -14.43 -0.33 -3.20
N ARG A 253 -13.14 -0.23 -3.50
CA ARG A 253 -12.08 -1.03 -2.87
C ARG A 253 -11.17 -0.14 -2.04
N PHE A 254 -10.74 -0.62 -0.89
CA PHE A 254 -9.87 0.12 0.02
C PHE A 254 -8.65 -0.70 0.46
N GLY A 255 -7.47 -0.12 0.31
CA GLY A 255 -6.18 -0.70 0.65
C GLY A 255 -5.49 0.02 1.79
N VAL A 256 -4.73 -0.72 2.59
CA VAL A 256 -3.74 -0.16 3.51
C VAL A 256 -2.37 -0.63 3.04
N ALA A 257 -1.45 0.30 2.77
CA ALA A 257 -0.10 0.01 2.32
C ALA A 257 0.94 0.26 3.40
N GLU A 258 2.02 -0.53 3.36
CA GLU A 258 3.22 -0.39 4.18
C GLU A 258 2.98 -0.36 5.71
N SER A 259 1.90 -1.01 6.15
CA SER A 259 1.45 -1.00 7.56
C SER A 259 1.41 -2.40 8.17
N GLY A 260 1.95 -3.39 7.47
CA GLY A 260 1.76 -4.80 7.79
C GLY A 260 0.28 -5.20 7.82
N CYS A 261 0.03 -6.46 8.19
CA CYS A 261 -1.32 -7.01 8.36
C CYS A 261 -1.51 -7.78 9.68
N TRP A 262 -0.49 -7.82 10.56
CA TRP A 262 -0.54 -8.52 11.87
C TRP A 262 -1.65 -8.03 12.82
N TRP A 263 -2.10 -6.79 12.68
CA TRP A 263 -3.13 -6.17 13.52
C TRP A 263 -4.55 -6.60 13.11
N LEU A 264 -4.73 -6.95 11.84
CA LEU A 264 -6.03 -7.15 11.21
C LEU A 264 -6.83 -8.32 11.81
N PRO A 265 -6.27 -9.50 12.14
CA PRO A 265 -7.01 -10.59 12.77
C PRO A 265 -7.72 -10.17 14.06
N ASN A 266 -7.00 -9.46 14.94
CA ASN A 266 -7.54 -9.02 16.22
C ASN A 266 -8.63 -7.95 16.05
N LEU A 267 -8.41 -7.02 15.11
CA LEU A 267 -9.41 -6.01 14.78
C LEU A 267 -10.68 -6.66 14.24
N LEU A 268 -10.53 -7.60 13.30
CA LEU A 268 -11.65 -8.27 12.65
C LEU A 268 -12.45 -9.13 13.65
N TRP A 269 -11.77 -9.94 14.46
CA TRP A 269 -12.40 -10.68 15.56
C TRP A 269 -13.21 -9.76 16.47
N PHE A 270 -12.62 -8.63 16.89
CA PHE A 270 -13.29 -7.66 17.75
C PHE A 270 -14.53 -7.07 17.08
N MET A 271 -14.43 -6.67 15.81
CA MET A 271 -15.52 -6.06 15.07
C MET A 271 -16.68 -7.04 14.84
N ASP A 272 -16.39 -8.26 14.39
CA ASP A 272 -17.40 -9.29 14.17
C ASP A 272 -18.09 -9.69 15.48
N ARG A 273 -17.34 -9.87 16.56
CA ARG A 273 -17.90 -10.16 17.89
C ARG A 273 -18.86 -9.07 18.35
N LEU A 274 -18.55 -7.79 18.07
CA LEU A 274 -19.45 -6.68 18.37
C LEU A 274 -20.71 -6.72 17.50
N TYR A 275 -20.57 -6.94 16.19
CA TYR A 275 -21.71 -6.96 15.25
C TYR A 275 -22.65 -8.15 15.49
N LEU A 276 -22.10 -9.36 15.62
CA LEU A 276 -22.84 -10.60 15.83
C LEU A 276 -23.34 -10.77 17.28
N GLY A 277 -22.74 -10.04 18.22
CA GLY A 277 -23.00 -10.17 19.65
C GLY A 277 -24.44 -9.82 20.06
N ALA A 278 -25.13 -10.77 20.66
CA ALA A 278 -26.57 -10.67 20.95
C ALA A 278 -26.99 -9.56 21.93
N HIS A 279 -26.11 -9.11 22.86
CA HIS A 279 -26.46 -8.15 23.93
C HIS A 279 -25.48 -6.98 24.10
N GLY A 280 -24.16 -7.23 24.05
CA GLY A 280 -23.13 -6.20 24.23
C GLY A 280 -23.07 -5.20 23.06
N GLY A 281 -23.09 -5.71 21.83
CA GLY A 281 -23.13 -4.88 20.61
C GLY A 281 -24.43 -4.09 20.50
N LYS A 282 -25.58 -4.75 20.67
CA LYS A 282 -26.90 -4.11 20.65
C LYS A 282 -27.06 -2.97 21.67
N LYS A 283 -26.37 -3.04 22.81
CA LYS A 283 -26.33 -1.95 23.81
C LYS A 283 -25.62 -0.71 23.26
N LEU A 284 -24.55 -0.88 22.49
CA LEU A 284 -23.72 0.21 21.97
C LEU A 284 -24.35 0.87 20.74
N SER A 285 -24.83 0.08 19.80
CA SER A 285 -25.43 0.55 18.56
C SER A 285 -26.19 -0.58 17.86
N PRO A 286 -27.27 -0.29 17.11
CA PRO A 286 -27.86 -1.26 16.21
C PRO A 286 -26.98 -1.56 14.98
N PHE A 287 -25.90 -0.81 14.75
CA PHE A 287 -25.04 -0.89 13.56
C PHE A 287 -25.84 -0.86 12.24
N ALA A 288 -26.94 -0.09 12.21
CA ALA A 288 -27.96 -0.13 11.17
C ALA A 288 -27.48 0.24 9.74
N GLU A 289 -26.32 0.87 9.62
CA GLU A 289 -25.70 1.18 8.32
C GLU A 289 -25.05 -0.04 7.66
N LEU A 290 -24.82 -1.13 8.41
CA LEU A 290 -24.25 -2.38 7.90
C LEU A 290 -25.36 -3.41 7.71
N LYS A 291 -25.36 -4.08 6.55
CA LYS A 291 -26.26 -5.21 6.27
C LYS A 291 -25.59 -6.57 6.42
N ARG A 292 -24.26 -6.57 6.60
CA ARG A 292 -23.41 -7.75 6.67
C ARG A 292 -22.41 -7.60 7.83
N PRO A 293 -21.86 -8.69 8.36
CA PRO A 293 -20.78 -8.59 9.32
C PRO A 293 -19.50 -7.99 8.68
N PRO A 294 -18.65 -7.33 9.49
CA PRO A 294 -17.36 -6.76 9.06
C PRO A 294 -16.50 -7.66 8.17
N HIS A 295 -16.37 -8.96 8.47
CA HIS A 295 -15.53 -9.85 7.64
C HIS A 295 -16.03 -9.99 6.20
N GLU A 296 -17.35 -9.94 5.95
CA GLU A 296 -17.89 -10.01 4.59
C GLU A 296 -17.57 -8.75 3.78
N TYR A 297 -17.44 -7.59 4.43
CA TYR A 297 -16.96 -6.36 3.76
C TYR A 297 -15.46 -6.43 3.50
N LEU A 298 -14.70 -7.00 4.44
CA LEU A 298 -13.27 -7.22 4.27
C LEU A 298 -13.00 -8.08 3.02
N ASP A 299 -13.64 -9.25 2.94
CA ASP A 299 -13.47 -10.21 1.82
C ASP A 299 -13.85 -9.61 0.47
N ARG A 300 -14.84 -8.70 0.44
CA ARG A 300 -15.34 -8.12 -0.80
C ARG A 300 -14.55 -6.91 -1.29
N GLN A 301 -14.07 -6.08 -0.37
CA GLN A 301 -13.67 -4.69 -0.69
C GLN A 301 -12.34 -4.25 -0.10
N VAL A 302 -11.71 -5.04 0.77
CA VAL A 302 -10.51 -4.61 1.49
C VAL A 302 -9.32 -5.48 1.14
N PHE A 303 -8.17 -4.86 0.95
CA PHE A 303 -6.90 -5.55 0.76
C PHE A 303 -5.80 -4.85 1.56
N ILE A 304 -4.69 -5.53 1.78
CA ILE A 304 -3.51 -4.98 2.42
C ILE A 304 -2.35 -5.15 1.45
N CYS A 305 -1.72 -4.04 1.06
CA CYS A 305 -0.39 -4.10 0.44
C CYS A 305 0.58 -4.38 1.58
N ALA A 306 0.79 -5.67 1.85
CA ALA A 306 1.60 -6.21 2.93
C ALA A 306 3.08 -6.11 2.55
N THR A 307 3.57 -4.88 2.48
CA THR A 307 4.96 -4.55 2.18
C THR A 307 5.89 -5.30 3.13
N ASN A 308 6.96 -5.90 2.59
CA ASN A 308 7.97 -6.64 3.33
C ASN A 308 7.43 -7.68 4.37
N THR A 309 6.30 -8.34 4.06
CA THR A 309 5.51 -9.22 4.96
C THR A 309 6.34 -10.24 5.76
N LYS A 310 6.26 -10.28 7.08
CA LYS A 310 7.00 -11.28 7.86
C LYS A 310 6.23 -12.59 7.99
N ARG A 311 6.93 -13.69 8.28
CA ARG A 311 6.32 -15.01 8.55
C ARG A 311 5.21 -14.98 9.60
N ARG A 312 5.33 -14.10 10.61
CA ARG A 312 4.31 -13.90 11.64
C ARG A 312 2.95 -13.51 11.04
N GLU A 313 2.97 -12.66 10.02
CA GLU A 313 1.78 -12.17 9.34
C GLU A 313 1.18 -13.26 8.44
N LEU A 314 2.02 -13.95 7.66
CA LEU A 314 1.58 -15.06 6.81
C LEU A 314 1.01 -16.24 7.61
N ALA A 315 1.43 -16.43 8.86
CA ALA A 315 0.85 -17.44 9.74
C ALA A 315 -0.62 -17.15 10.08
N GLN A 316 -1.06 -15.89 9.99
CA GLN A 316 -2.42 -15.43 10.29
C GLN A 316 -3.30 -15.29 9.04
N ARG A 317 -2.80 -15.69 7.86
CA ARG A 317 -3.48 -15.48 6.57
C ARG A 317 -4.89 -16.09 6.46
N TYR A 318 -5.23 -17.10 7.26
CA TYR A 318 -6.58 -17.66 7.27
C TYR A 318 -7.56 -16.87 8.15
N GLU A 319 -7.06 -16.06 9.08
CA GLU A 319 -7.88 -15.10 9.83
C GLU A 319 -8.11 -13.84 8.97
N ILE A 320 -7.05 -13.41 8.28
CA ILE A 320 -7.04 -12.24 7.38
C ILE A 320 -7.84 -12.52 6.11
N GLY A 321 -7.56 -13.64 5.46
CA GLY A 321 -7.93 -13.96 4.08
C GLY A 321 -6.69 -13.99 3.19
N VAL A 322 -6.43 -15.12 2.52
CA VAL A 322 -5.25 -15.30 1.64
C VAL A 322 -5.26 -14.27 0.51
N ASP A 323 -6.44 -13.98 -0.04
CA ASP A 323 -6.61 -13.05 -1.16
C ASP A 323 -6.63 -11.58 -0.73
N ASN A 324 -6.65 -11.31 0.57
CA ASN A 324 -6.59 -9.95 1.12
C ASN A 324 -5.14 -9.51 1.38
N ILE A 325 -4.16 -10.41 1.29
CA ILE A 325 -2.74 -10.13 1.49
C ILE A 325 -2.06 -10.04 0.13
N LEU A 326 -1.58 -8.85 -0.22
CA LEU A 326 -0.83 -8.61 -1.44
C LEU A 326 0.60 -8.29 -1.04
N TRP A 327 1.57 -9.08 -1.49
CA TRP A 327 2.98 -8.84 -1.18
C TRP A 327 3.47 -7.55 -1.86
N GLY A 328 4.40 -6.82 -1.21
CA GLY A 328 5.03 -5.63 -1.77
C GLY A 328 6.53 -5.61 -1.46
N SER A 329 7.33 -5.16 -2.42
CA SER A 329 8.80 -5.09 -2.35
C SER A 329 9.32 -3.82 -1.69
N ASP A 330 8.53 -2.73 -1.72
CA ASP A 330 8.93 -1.39 -1.26
C ASP A 330 10.11 -0.80 -2.04
N PHE A 331 10.33 -1.23 -3.29
CA PHE A 331 11.46 -0.70 -4.05
C PHE A 331 11.32 0.83 -4.22
N PRO A 332 12.35 1.67 -4.03
CA PRO A 332 13.72 1.33 -3.65
C PRO A 332 14.05 1.67 -2.20
N HIS A 333 13.06 1.70 -1.31
CA HIS A 333 13.26 2.07 0.09
C HIS A 333 14.10 1.03 0.84
N PRO A 334 14.98 1.47 1.78
CA PRO A 334 15.88 0.56 2.48
C PRO A 334 15.21 -0.52 3.36
N GLU A 335 13.99 -0.27 3.81
CA GLU A 335 13.12 -1.20 4.55
C GLU A 335 12.53 -2.32 3.67
N GLY A 336 12.62 -2.14 2.35
CA GLY A 336 12.15 -3.06 1.33
C GLY A 336 12.97 -4.35 1.20
N THR A 337 12.64 -5.12 0.16
CA THR A 337 13.30 -6.40 -0.11
C THR A 337 14.45 -6.29 -1.12
N TRP A 338 14.45 -5.25 -1.96
CA TRP A 338 15.52 -4.97 -2.92
C TRP A 338 16.82 -4.59 -2.20
N PRO A 339 18.01 -4.99 -2.70
CA PRO A 339 18.28 -5.81 -3.90
C PRO A 339 18.36 -7.32 -3.61
N ASN A 340 17.71 -7.81 -2.56
CA ASN A 340 17.82 -9.21 -2.10
C ASN A 340 16.46 -9.92 -2.04
N THR A 341 15.56 -9.56 -2.97
CA THR A 341 14.16 -10.02 -2.96
C THR A 341 14.05 -11.53 -3.04
N ALA A 342 14.86 -12.20 -3.86
CA ALA A 342 14.83 -13.66 -4.00
C ALA A 342 15.12 -14.40 -2.67
N ASN A 343 16.18 -14.00 -1.95
CA ASN A 343 16.50 -14.62 -0.66
C ASN A 343 15.43 -14.30 0.40
N TRP A 344 14.87 -13.09 0.35
CA TRP A 344 13.77 -12.71 1.22
C TRP A 344 12.56 -13.62 1.00
N LEU A 345 12.15 -13.83 -0.26
CA LEU A 345 11.00 -14.67 -0.62
C LEU A 345 11.19 -16.11 -0.17
N ARG A 346 12.39 -16.68 -0.39
CA ARG A 346 12.75 -18.02 0.09
C ARG A 346 12.58 -18.15 1.61
N ASN A 347 13.11 -17.20 2.38
CA ASN A 347 13.01 -17.24 3.84
C ASN A 347 11.56 -17.11 4.32
N THR A 348 10.75 -16.32 3.63
CA THR A 348 9.39 -16.03 4.05
C THR A 348 8.37 -17.10 3.63
N PHE A 349 8.47 -17.65 2.42
CA PHE A 349 7.42 -18.47 1.79
C PHE A 349 7.73 -19.98 1.64
N HIS A 350 8.92 -20.46 2.03
CA HIS A 350 9.35 -21.86 1.80
C HIS A 350 8.40 -22.96 2.28
N ASP A 351 7.59 -22.70 3.31
CA ASP A 351 6.63 -23.64 3.89
C ASP A 351 5.18 -23.17 3.73
N ILE A 352 4.91 -22.21 2.84
CA ILE A 352 3.55 -21.81 2.47
C ILE A 352 3.11 -22.66 1.27
N PRO A 353 1.86 -23.17 1.23
CA PRO A 353 1.35 -23.89 0.06
C PRO A 353 1.52 -23.08 -1.23
N VAL A 354 2.01 -23.71 -2.29
CA VAL A 354 2.33 -23.06 -3.57
C VAL A 354 1.14 -22.28 -4.13
N ALA A 355 -0.07 -22.84 -4.05
CA ALA A 355 -1.28 -22.18 -4.52
C ALA A 355 -1.56 -20.85 -3.77
N GLU A 356 -1.33 -20.83 -2.46
CA GLU A 356 -1.54 -19.63 -1.62
C GLU A 356 -0.42 -18.61 -1.85
N THR A 357 0.82 -19.06 -2.04
CA THR A 357 1.95 -18.21 -2.45
C THR A 357 1.65 -17.51 -3.78
N ARG A 358 1.07 -18.21 -4.78
CA ARG A 358 0.66 -17.58 -6.06
C ARG A 358 -0.36 -16.46 -5.87
N ARG A 359 -1.33 -16.66 -4.97
CA ARG A 359 -2.34 -15.64 -4.66
C ARG A 359 -1.68 -14.39 -4.07
N MET A 360 -0.89 -14.56 -3.00
CA MET A 360 -0.29 -13.45 -2.27
C MET A 360 0.83 -12.74 -3.04
N LEU A 361 1.62 -13.46 -3.85
CA LEU A 361 2.72 -12.85 -4.61
C LEU A 361 2.27 -12.11 -5.87
N GLY A 362 1.08 -12.37 -6.40
CA GLY A 362 0.68 -11.64 -7.61
C GLY A 362 -0.76 -11.77 -8.08
N LEU A 363 -1.42 -12.93 -7.95
CA LEU A 363 -2.76 -13.08 -8.53
C LEU A 363 -3.81 -12.20 -7.85
N ALA A 364 -3.74 -12.03 -6.51
CA ALA A 364 -4.64 -11.12 -5.80
C ALA A 364 -4.39 -9.66 -6.21
N ALA A 365 -3.12 -9.26 -6.35
CA ALA A 365 -2.76 -7.93 -6.84
C ALA A 365 -3.24 -7.69 -8.28
N ALA A 366 -3.15 -8.70 -9.15
CA ALA A 366 -3.67 -8.63 -10.51
C ALA A 366 -5.18 -8.34 -10.55
N GLU A 367 -5.96 -9.02 -9.69
CA GLU A 367 -7.40 -8.83 -9.59
C GLU A 367 -7.78 -7.48 -8.99
N VAL A 368 -7.01 -6.99 -8.00
CA VAL A 368 -7.26 -5.71 -7.33
C VAL A 368 -6.98 -4.53 -8.25
N PHE A 369 -5.82 -4.55 -8.92
CA PHE A 369 -5.29 -3.42 -9.70
C PHE A 369 -5.47 -3.56 -11.21
N GLY A 370 -6.05 -4.66 -11.69
CA GLY A 370 -6.43 -4.86 -13.09
C GLY A 370 -5.27 -5.22 -14.01
N PHE A 371 -4.24 -5.93 -13.51
CA PHE A 371 -3.16 -6.43 -14.36
C PHE A 371 -3.64 -7.57 -15.25
N ASP A 372 -3.20 -7.57 -16.51
CA ASP A 372 -3.44 -8.66 -17.45
C ASP A 372 -2.40 -9.77 -17.25
N THR A 373 -2.80 -10.82 -16.55
CA THR A 373 -1.91 -11.96 -16.25
C THR A 373 -1.45 -12.70 -17.49
N ALA A 374 -2.19 -12.66 -18.60
CA ALA A 374 -1.78 -13.31 -19.84
C ALA A 374 -0.64 -12.55 -20.52
N LYS A 375 -0.64 -11.21 -20.44
CA LYS A 375 0.46 -10.36 -20.92
C LYS A 375 1.70 -10.46 -20.03
N LEU A 376 1.51 -10.65 -18.73
CA LEU A 376 2.61 -10.80 -17.78
C LEU A 376 3.21 -12.22 -17.75
N ALA A 377 2.48 -13.24 -18.20
CA ALA A 377 2.96 -14.63 -18.16
C ALA A 377 4.32 -14.84 -18.87
N PRO A 378 4.56 -14.33 -20.10
CA PRO A 378 5.87 -14.46 -20.75
C PRO A 378 7.01 -13.76 -19.98
N ILE A 379 6.70 -12.71 -19.23
CA ILE A 379 7.68 -12.03 -18.37
C ILE A 379 8.00 -12.92 -17.18
N ALA A 380 6.97 -13.41 -16.47
CA ALA A 380 7.13 -14.32 -15.34
C ALA A 380 7.86 -15.61 -15.71
N GLU A 381 7.63 -16.18 -16.90
CA GLU A 381 8.37 -17.32 -17.41
C GLU A 381 9.87 -17.04 -17.57
N ARG A 382 10.24 -15.80 -17.89
CA ARG A 382 11.63 -15.38 -18.11
C ARG A 382 12.37 -15.04 -16.82
N ILE A 383 11.70 -14.39 -15.86
CA ILE A 383 12.37 -13.78 -14.68
C ILE A 383 11.85 -14.31 -13.34
N GLY A 384 10.66 -14.91 -13.31
CA GLY A 384 9.99 -15.31 -12.07
C GLY A 384 10.68 -16.51 -11.44
N PRO A 385 10.83 -16.55 -10.11
CA PRO A 385 11.36 -17.72 -9.42
C PRO A 385 10.34 -18.86 -9.45
N THR A 386 10.83 -20.10 -9.44
CA THR A 386 10.00 -21.30 -9.30
C THR A 386 9.73 -21.63 -7.82
N PRO A 387 8.75 -22.49 -7.50
CA PRO A 387 8.59 -23.03 -6.14
C PRO A 387 9.87 -23.64 -5.55
N GLU A 388 10.68 -24.30 -6.36
CA GLU A 388 11.96 -24.88 -5.92
C GLU A 388 12.95 -23.80 -5.46
N ASP A 389 13.01 -22.67 -6.18
CA ASP A 389 13.85 -21.52 -5.82
C ASP A 389 13.46 -20.94 -4.44
N LEU A 390 12.17 -20.99 -4.10
CA LEU A 390 11.64 -20.58 -2.80
C LEU A 390 11.79 -21.68 -1.73
N GLY A 391 12.28 -22.87 -2.08
CA GLY A 391 12.46 -24.00 -1.16
C GLY A 391 11.17 -24.78 -0.89
N GLN A 392 10.16 -24.64 -1.74
CA GLN A 392 8.89 -25.37 -1.62
C GLN A 392 8.97 -26.71 -2.36
N SER A 393 8.48 -27.77 -1.71
CA SER A 393 8.44 -29.12 -2.27
C SER A 393 7.44 -29.23 -3.44
N ALA A 394 7.76 -29.98 -4.49
CA ALA A 394 6.77 -30.34 -5.52
C ALA A 394 5.60 -31.17 -4.95
N ASP A 395 5.88 -32.05 -3.97
CA ASP A 395 4.84 -32.71 -3.16
C ASP A 395 4.36 -31.77 -2.06
N GLN A 396 3.15 -31.25 -2.22
CA GLN A 396 2.51 -30.30 -1.30
C GLN A 396 1.81 -30.99 -0.12
N THR A 397 1.69 -32.32 -0.09
CA THR A 397 0.89 -33.06 0.89
C THR A 397 1.27 -32.72 2.33
N ALA A 398 2.58 -32.72 2.65
CA ALA A 398 3.06 -32.44 4.00
C ALA A 398 2.87 -30.97 4.39
N VAL A 399 3.04 -30.04 3.44
CA VAL A 399 2.88 -28.59 3.67
C VAL A 399 1.41 -28.26 3.87
N GLU A 400 0.51 -28.80 3.06
CA GLU A 400 -0.93 -28.60 3.24
C GLU A 400 -1.43 -29.19 4.56
N ALA A 401 -0.94 -30.38 4.94
CA ALA A 401 -1.28 -31.01 6.20
C ALA A 401 -0.83 -30.17 7.42
N SER A 402 0.34 -29.52 7.36
CA SER A 402 0.83 -28.68 8.46
C SER A 402 -0.04 -27.42 8.67
N TRP A 403 -0.71 -26.94 7.62
CA TRP A 403 -1.59 -25.77 7.68
C TRP A 403 -3.08 -26.10 7.78
N ALA A 404 -3.48 -27.37 7.67
CA ALA A 404 -4.88 -27.79 7.63
C ALA A 404 -5.69 -27.29 8.83
N ARG A 405 -5.13 -27.39 10.05
CA ARG A 405 -5.80 -26.89 11.26
C ARG A 405 -5.98 -25.38 11.21
N SER A 406 -4.93 -24.62 10.88
CA SER A 406 -5.01 -23.15 10.78
C SER A 406 -6.02 -22.70 9.73
N ARG A 407 -6.16 -23.46 8.62
CA ARG A 407 -7.17 -23.21 7.59
C ARG A 407 -8.58 -23.45 8.12
N GLU A 408 -8.78 -24.53 8.85
CA GLU A 408 -10.07 -24.87 9.47
C GLU A 408 -10.53 -23.83 10.49
N VAL A 409 -9.59 -23.28 11.27
CA VAL A 409 -9.88 -22.43 12.45
C VAL A 409 -9.57 -20.95 12.29
N GLY A 410 -9.12 -20.47 11.13
CA GLY A 410 -8.64 -19.08 10.96
C GLY A 410 -9.58 -18.05 11.61
N ARG A 411 -10.79 -17.91 11.07
CA ARG A 411 -11.85 -17.11 11.72
C ARG A 411 -12.64 -17.94 12.73
N HIS A 412 -11.96 -18.50 13.73
CA HIS A 412 -12.54 -19.41 14.71
C HIS A 412 -13.87 -18.91 15.33
N TRP A 413 -14.02 -17.60 15.55
CA TRP A 413 -15.26 -16.97 16.06
C TRP A 413 -16.48 -17.10 15.12
N LEU A 414 -16.28 -17.58 13.90
CA LEU A 414 -17.31 -17.91 12.90
C LEU A 414 -17.48 -19.42 12.69
N THR A 415 -16.77 -20.23 13.47
CA THR A 415 -16.81 -21.70 13.42
C THR A 415 -17.25 -22.26 14.77
N ASP A 416 -17.34 -23.58 14.88
CA ASP A 416 -17.62 -24.27 16.15
C ASP A 416 -16.37 -24.39 17.07
N HIS A 417 -15.26 -23.70 16.74
CA HIS A 417 -13.99 -23.75 17.49
C HIS A 417 -13.80 -22.51 18.38
N ASP A 418 -13.37 -22.72 19.64
CA ASP A 418 -13.22 -21.64 20.64
C ASP A 418 -11.90 -20.85 20.49
N PHE A 419 -10.84 -21.45 19.94
CA PHE A 419 -9.53 -20.80 19.75
C PHE A 419 -8.76 -21.40 18.56
N PRO A 420 -7.88 -20.63 17.87
CA PRO A 420 -7.18 -21.12 16.69
C PRO A 420 -6.12 -22.20 16.96
N VAL A 421 -5.50 -22.23 18.15
CA VAL A 421 -4.32 -23.11 18.38
C VAL A 421 -4.19 -23.71 19.80
N LEU A 422 -5.23 -23.70 20.65
CA LEU A 422 -5.16 -24.32 21.98
C LEU A 422 -6.18 -25.44 22.15
N GLY A 423 -5.69 -26.58 22.64
CA GLY A 423 -6.48 -27.71 23.11
C GLY A 423 -6.42 -28.91 22.16
N VAL A 424 -5.69 -29.95 22.57
CA VAL A 424 -5.94 -31.31 22.08
C VAL A 424 -7.41 -31.62 22.40
N GLN A 425 -8.20 -32.01 21.40
CA GLN A 425 -9.52 -32.61 21.66
C GLN A 425 -9.35 -33.98 22.34
#